data_AF-A0A177NKR1-F1
#
_entry.id   AF-A0A177NKR1-F1
#
_cell.length_a   1.000
_cell.length_b   1.000
_cell.length_c   1.000
_cell.angle_alpha   90.00
_cell.angle_beta   90.00
_cell.angle_gamma   90.00
#
_symmetry.space_group_name_H-M   'P 1'
#
loop_
_entity.id
_entity.type
_entity.pdbx_description
1 polymer ?
#
loop_
_entity_poly.entity_id
_entity_poly.type
_entity_poly.pdbx_seq_one_letter_code
_entity_poly.pdbx_strand_id
1 'polypeptide(L)'
;MLLRSLLLIIALFGICPQAQSAWPTTDYDFARLPRFCWVRLKGKDTAEYQLWAKRIGPDIMHIHHYCEGLFSAMLARVERDPMEKRQLYKNSIGGFMYVEEHSSKNFAWRPRIHYEKGQVYEESGQIKEAIQEYQSAIKLNPKLALAYAALSDLAARSGRTDEAVEILRNGLEQKPDSKMLLRRMSKLKKNNK
;
A
#
# COMPACT_ATOMS: atom_id res chain seq x y z
N MET A 1 48.80 20.44 -46.82
CA MET A 1 47.39 20.01 -47.01
C MET A 1 46.86 19.51 -45.67
N LEU A 2 45.69 20.01 -45.31
CA LEU A 2 45.05 20.07 -43.99
C LEU A 2 44.91 18.73 -43.24
N LEU A 3 45.36 18.67 -41.97
CA LEU A 3 44.89 17.68 -40.99
C LEU A 3 43.51 18.14 -40.49
N ARG A 4 42.46 17.34 -40.75
CA ARG A 4 41.13 17.54 -40.16
C ARG A 4 41.11 16.93 -38.75
N SER A 5 41.18 17.77 -37.74
CA SER A 5 40.90 17.39 -36.35
C SER A 5 39.40 17.09 -36.19
N LEU A 6 39.05 15.82 -36.00
CA LEU A 6 37.70 15.41 -35.63
C LEU A 6 37.50 15.67 -34.13
N LEU A 7 36.86 16.80 -33.79
CA LEU A 7 36.35 17.03 -32.44
C LEU A 7 35.16 16.10 -32.20
N LEU A 8 35.36 15.04 -31.41
CA LEU A 8 34.27 14.26 -30.84
C LEU A 8 33.54 15.13 -29.81
N ILE A 9 32.37 15.65 -30.21
CA ILE A 9 31.40 16.22 -29.27
C ILE A 9 30.80 15.03 -28.52
N ILE A 10 31.32 14.75 -27.33
CA ILE A 10 30.65 13.86 -26.38
C ILE A 10 29.41 14.61 -25.92
N ALA A 11 28.27 14.29 -26.52
CA ALA A 11 26.98 14.67 -25.98
C ALA A 11 26.84 13.97 -24.63
N LEU A 12 27.14 14.69 -23.55
CA LEU A 12 26.67 14.35 -22.22
C LEU A 12 25.14 14.41 -22.28
N PHE A 13 24.53 13.30 -22.67
CA PHE A 13 23.15 13.02 -22.31
C PHE A 13 23.13 13.10 -20.79
N GLY A 14 22.65 14.23 -20.28
CA GLY A 14 22.24 14.35 -18.91
C GLY A 14 21.29 13.20 -18.65
N ILE A 15 21.78 12.19 -17.96
CA ILE A 15 20.93 11.24 -17.26
C ILE A 15 20.27 12.10 -16.19
N CYS A 16 19.18 12.76 -16.56
CA CYS A 16 18.17 13.11 -15.59
C CYS A 16 17.86 11.78 -14.92
N PRO A 17 18.13 11.59 -13.62
CA PRO A 17 17.66 10.42 -12.94
C PRO A 17 16.14 10.55 -12.98
N GLN A 18 15.52 9.97 -14.02
CA GLN A 18 14.11 9.66 -14.01
C GLN A 18 13.95 8.92 -12.69
N ALA A 19 13.22 9.54 -11.76
CA ALA A 19 12.98 9.03 -10.42
C ALA A 19 12.81 7.51 -10.56
N GLN A 20 13.86 6.78 -10.16
CA GLN A 20 13.97 5.38 -10.49
C GLN A 20 12.71 4.76 -9.90
N SER A 21 11.85 4.19 -10.76
CA SER A 21 10.61 3.57 -10.29
C SER A 21 11.00 2.71 -9.10
N ALA A 22 10.34 2.88 -7.97
CA ALA A 22 10.61 2.16 -6.74
C ALA A 22 10.12 0.70 -6.87
N TRP A 23 10.52 0.06 -7.96
CA TRP A 23 10.18 -1.29 -8.31
C TRP A 23 11.21 -2.18 -7.62
N PRO A 24 10.80 -3.17 -6.80
CA PRO A 24 11.70 -4.20 -6.27
C PRO A 24 12.58 -4.83 -7.36
N THR A 25 13.91 -4.80 -7.21
CA THR A 25 14.81 -5.36 -8.24
C THR A 25 15.59 -6.58 -7.79
N THR A 26 15.64 -6.84 -6.49
CA THR A 26 16.40 -7.95 -5.91
C THR A 26 15.50 -8.95 -5.18
N ASP A 27 15.93 -10.20 -5.09
CA ASP A 27 15.27 -11.23 -4.25
C ASP A 27 15.04 -10.75 -2.81
N TYR A 28 15.97 -9.94 -2.30
CA TYR A 28 15.89 -9.35 -0.98
C TYR A 28 14.77 -8.30 -0.86
N ASP A 29 14.52 -7.51 -1.91
CA ASP A 29 13.40 -6.57 -1.95
C ASP A 29 12.07 -7.30 -1.91
N PHE A 30 11.93 -8.36 -2.71
CA PHE A 30 10.72 -9.15 -2.76
C PHE A 30 10.49 -10.01 -1.51
N ALA A 31 11.55 -10.41 -0.80
CA ALA A 31 11.42 -11.14 0.46
C ALA A 31 10.67 -10.36 1.55
N ARG A 32 10.56 -9.03 1.41
CA ARG A 32 9.80 -8.15 2.31
C ARG A 32 8.36 -7.92 1.88
N LEU A 33 7.97 -8.40 0.71
CA LEU A 33 6.62 -8.27 0.17
C LEU A 33 5.84 -9.57 0.34
N PRO A 34 4.50 -9.51 0.31
CA PRO A 34 3.68 -10.71 0.24
C PRO A 34 4.10 -11.61 -0.93
N ARG A 35 4.07 -12.94 -0.72
CA ARG A 35 4.54 -13.91 -1.71
C ARG A 35 3.93 -13.74 -3.11
N PHE A 36 2.69 -13.26 -3.21
CA PHE A 36 2.06 -13.03 -4.51
C PHE A 36 2.75 -11.94 -5.35
N CYS A 37 3.55 -11.06 -4.74
CA CYS A 37 4.32 -10.04 -5.47
C CYS A 37 5.48 -10.61 -6.27
N TRP A 38 5.96 -11.82 -5.93
CA TRP A 38 6.99 -12.53 -6.70
C TRP A 38 6.48 -13.13 -8.00
N VAL A 39 5.16 -13.32 -8.10
CA VAL A 39 4.59 -14.35 -8.97
C VAL A 39 4.65 -13.96 -10.43
N ARG A 40 4.56 -12.66 -10.74
CA ARG A 40 4.71 -12.17 -12.11
C ARG A 40 6.14 -12.34 -12.63
N LEU A 41 7.15 -12.21 -11.77
CA LEU A 41 8.55 -12.28 -12.20
C LEU A 41 8.94 -13.67 -12.72
N LYS A 42 8.37 -14.71 -12.13
CA LYS A 42 8.66 -16.09 -12.50
C LYS A 42 8.04 -16.49 -13.85
N GLY A 43 7.17 -15.64 -14.41
CA GLY A 43 6.49 -15.89 -15.68
C GLY A 43 5.04 -16.36 -15.51
N LYS A 44 4.20 -15.97 -16.47
CA LYS A 44 2.75 -16.27 -16.46
C LYS A 44 2.44 -17.76 -16.61
N ASP A 45 3.34 -18.52 -17.20
CA ASP A 45 3.15 -19.95 -17.47
C ASP A 45 3.48 -20.84 -16.25
N THR A 46 3.94 -20.25 -15.14
CA THR A 46 4.27 -21.00 -13.94
C THR A 46 3.02 -21.46 -13.18
N ALA A 47 3.10 -22.64 -12.56
CA ALA A 47 2.03 -23.15 -11.69
C ALA A 47 1.69 -22.18 -10.54
N GLU A 48 2.71 -21.45 -10.03
CA GLU A 48 2.52 -20.43 -9.00
C GLU A 48 1.68 -19.25 -9.53
N TYR A 49 1.94 -18.77 -10.75
CA TYR A 49 1.11 -17.74 -11.39
C TYR A 49 -0.31 -18.21 -11.59
N GLN A 50 -0.51 -19.40 -12.15
CA GLN A 50 -1.84 -19.94 -12.39
C GLN A 50 -2.65 -20.13 -11.09
N LEU A 51 -1.99 -20.55 -10.00
CA LEU A 51 -2.61 -20.65 -8.68
C LEU A 51 -3.13 -19.29 -8.19
N TRP A 52 -2.31 -18.25 -8.29
CA TRP A 52 -2.70 -16.90 -7.86
C TRP A 52 -3.72 -16.28 -8.79
N ALA A 53 -3.59 -16.47 -10.11
CA ALA A 53 -4.57 -16.00 -11.09
C ALA A 53 -5.96 -16.59 -10.82
N LYS A 54 -6.04 -17.87 -10.43
CA LYS A 54 -7.30 -18.51 -10.01
C LYS A 54 -7.89 -17.89 -8.74
N ARG A 55 -7.06 -17.43 -7.80
CA ARG A 55 -7.50 -16.85 -6.52
C ARG A 55 -7.86 -15.37 -6.62
N ILE A 56 -7.08 -14.62 -7.39
CA ILE A 56 -7.16 -13.16 -7.52
C ILE A 56 -8.11 -12.77 -8.65
N GLY A 57 -8.21 -13.61 -9.69
CA GLY A 57 -9.01 -13.36 -10.87
C GLY A 57 -8.20 -12.72 -12.01
N PRO A 58 -8.90 -12.35 -13.10
CA PRO A 58 -8.27 -11.87 -14.34
C PRO A 58 -7.46 -10.57 -14.16
N ASP A 59 -7.83 -9.76 -13.17
CA ASP A 59 -7.16 -8.49 -12.86
C ASP A 59 -5.79 -8.66 -12.16
N ILE A 60 -5.34 -9.91 -11.92
CA ILE A 60 -4.02 -10.19 -11.33
C ILE A 60 -2.88 -9.48 -12.06
N MET A 61 -3.03 -9.19 -13.36
CA MET A 61 -2.03 -8.45 -14.11
C MET A 61 -1.71 -7.07 -13.52
N HIS A 62 -2.67 -6.42 -12.86
CA HIS A 62 -2.49 -5.10 -12.24
C HIS A 62 -1.82 -5.18 -10.87
N ILE A 63 -1.74 -6.35 -10.23
CA ILE A 63 -1.24 -6.49 -8.85
C ILE A 63 0.21 -6.04 -8.68
N HIS A 64 0.98 -5.98 -9.77
CA HIS A 64 2.36 -5.54 -9.72
C HIS A 64 2.49 -4.05 -9.33
N HIS A 65 1.53 -3.19 -9.70
CA HIS A 65 1.47 -1.80 -9.22
C HIS A 65 1.03 -1.71 -7.76
N TYR A 66 0.19 -2.64 -7.30
CA TYR A 66 -0.10 -2.77 -5.86
C TYR A 66 1.18 -3.14 -5.08
N CYS A 67 1.99 -4.07 -5.62
CA CYS A 67 3.25 -4.47 -5.01
C CYS A 67 4.32 -3.37 -5.04
N GLU A 68 4.44 -2.64 -6.15
CA GLU A 68 5.23 -1.40 -6.24
C GLU A 68 4.77 -0.37 -5.20
N GLY A 69 3.45 -0.24 -5.04
CA GLY A 69 2.84 0.63 -4.04
C GLY A 69 3.26 0.28 -2.61
N LEU A 70 3.16 -1.00 -2.25
CA LEU A 70 3.60 -1.52 -0.95
C LEU A 70 5.10 -1.30 -0.71
N PHE A 71 5.93 -1.57 -1.72
CA PHE A 71 7.38 -1.40 -1.61
C PHE A 71 7.76 0.06 -1.43
N SER A 72 7.14 0.96 -2.19
CA SER A 72 7.33 2.40 -2.06
C SER A 72 6.96 2.91 -0.66
N ALA A 73 5.85 2.45 -0.08
CA ALA A 73 5.48 2.77 1.30
C ALA A 73 6.51 2.23 2.30
N MET A 74 7.01 1.02 2.09
CA MET A 74 8.05 0.44 2.95
C MET A 74 9.35 1.25 2.91
N LEU A 75 9.82 1.65 1.72
CA LEU A 75 10.98 2.51 1.56
C LEU A 75 10.76 3.85 2.25
N ALA A 76 9.58 4.46 2.05
CA ALA A 76 9.25 5.73 2.68
C ALA A 76 9.38 5.68 4.21
N ARG A 77 9.01 4.58 4.86
CA ARG A 77 9.08 4.45 6.34
C ARG A 77 10.50 4.47 6.89
N VAL A 78 11.49 4.04 6.10
CA VAL A 78 12.91 4.02 6.51
C VAL A 78 13.69 5.21 5.95
N GLU A 79 13.13 5.92 4.97
CA GLU A 79 13.75 7.09 4.36
C GLU A 79 13.86 8.27 5.34
N ARG A 80 15.04 8.89 5.38
CA ARG A 80 15.36 10.04 6.24
C ARG A 80 15.23 11.36 5.51
N ASP A 81 15.50 11.38 4.19
CA ASP A 81 15.33 12.60 3.40
C ASP A 81 13.83 12.94 3.24
N PRO A 82 13.37 14.14 3.66
CA PRO A 82 11.95 14.48 3.61
C PRO A 82 11.37 14.57 2.20
N MET A 83 12.18 14.96 1.20
CA MET A 83 11.72 15.10 -0.19
C MET A 83 11.57 13.73 -0.84
N GLU A 84 12.56 12.85 -0.66
CA GLU A 84 12.50 11.48 -1.15
C GLU A 84 11.39 10.68 -0.46
N LYS A 85 11.24 10.81 0.88
CA LYS A 85 10.12 10.22 1.62
C LYS A 85 8.77 10.64 1.05
N ARG A 86 8.59 11.94 0.77
CA ARG A 86 7.34 12.45 0.19
C ARG A 86 7.10 11.87 -1.21
N GLN A 87 8.15 11.77 -2.02
CA GLN A 87 8.05 11.18 -3.35
C GLN A 87 7.71 9.69 -3.30
N LEU A 88 8.28 8.94 -2.35
CA LEU A 88 7.97 7.52 -2.15
C LEU A 88 6.51 7.30 -1.74
N TYR A 89 5.95 8.13 -0.84
CA TYR A 89 4.52 8.09 -0.55
C TYR A 89 3.65 8.42 -1.76
N LYS A 90 4.05 9.40 -2.59
CA LYS A 90 3.35 9.71 -3.84
C LYS A 90 3.38 8.53 -4.81
N ASN A 91 4.53 7.88 -4.98
CA ASN A 91 4.67 6.68 -5.81
C ASN A 91 3.77 5.54 -5.27
N SER A 92 3.74 5.38 -3.95
CA SER A 92 2.90 4.38 -3.29
C SER A 92 1.42 4.54 -3.62
N ILE A 93 0.90 5.76 -3.40
CA ILE A 93 -0.49 6.12 -3.71
C ILE A 93 -0.77 5.96 -5.21
N GLY A 94 0.15 6.37 -6.08
CA GLY A 94 0.01 6.23 -7.53
C GLY A 94 -0.16 4.78 -7.98
N GLY A 95 0.65 3.86 -7.44
CA GLY A 95 0.52 2.42 -7.73
C GLY A 95 -0.83 1.85 -7.30
N PHE A 96 -1.35 2.27 -6.14
CA PHE A 96 -2.67 1.88 -5.68
C PHE A 96 -3.80 2.43 -6.55
N MET A 97 -3.75 3.72 -6.89
CA MET A 97 -4.73 4.38 -7.76
C MET A 97 -4.77 3.74 -9.15
N TYR A 98 -3.61 3.37 -9.71
CA TYR A 98 -3.54 2.67 -10.99
C TYR A 98 -4.37 1.38 -10.95
N VAL A 99 -4.22 0.57 -9.90
CA VAL A 99 -4.98 -0.67 -9.78
C VAL A 99 -6.47 -0.38 -9.64
N GLU A 100 -6.87 0.63 -8.88
CA GLU A 100 -8.29 1.01 -8.76
C GLU A 100 -8.91 1.49 -10.08
N GLU A 101 -8.14 2.15 -10.93
CA GLU A 101 -8.61 2.66 -12.22
C GLU A 101 -8.70 1.56 -13.29
N HIS A 102 -7.76 0.61 -13.26
CA HIS A 102 -7.61 -0.38 -14.33
C HIS A 102 -8.17 -1.77 -14.00
N SER A 103 -8.55 -2.04 -12.74
CA SER A 103 -9.17 -3.30 -12.34
C SER A 103 -10.69 -3.19 -12.19
N SER A 104 -11.37 -4.33 -12.30
CA SER A 104 -12.80 -4.44 -12.08
C SER A 104 -13.22 -3.88 -10.71
N LYS A 105 -14.45 -3.34 -10.63
CA LYS A 105 -14.99 -2.78 -9.38
C LYS A 105 -15.15 -3.83 -8.26
N ASN A 106 -15.29 -5.09 -8.62
CA ASN A 106 -15.36 -6.24 -7.72
C ASN A 106 -14.00 -6.93 -7.52
N PHE A 107 -12.90 -6.32 -7.96
CA PHE A 107 -11.57 -6.87 -7.74
C PHE A 107 -11.33 -7.11 -6.25
N ALA A 108 -11.03 -8.36 -5.90
CA ALA A 108 -11.04 -8.83 -4.51
C ALA A 108 -10.04 -8.10 -3.59
N TRP A 109 -9.03 -7.43 -4.16
CA TRP A 109 -8.01 -6.69 -3.42
C TRP A 109 -8.38 -5.23 -3.18
N ARG A 110 -9.44 -4.70 -3.80
CA ARG A 110 -9.89 -3.31 -3.58
C ARG A 110 -10.05 -2.92 -2.12
N PRO A 111 -10.71 -3.70 -1.24
CA PRO A 111 -10.80 -3.34 0.17
C PRO A 111 -9.42 -3.21 0.83
N ARG A 112 -8.47 -4.09 0.46
CA ARG A 112 -7.09 -4.01 0.97
C ARG A 112 -6.36 -2.81 0.37
N ILE A 113 -6.54 -2.49 -0.90
CA ILE A 113 -5.94 -1.31 -1.53
C ILE A 113 -6.35 -0.03 -0.79
N HIS A 114 -7.65 0.15 -0.52
CA HIS A 114 -8.13 1.27 0.28
C HIS A 114 -7.51 1.29 1.69
N TYR A 115 -7.37 0.13 2.34
CA TYR A 115 -6.67 0.07 3.63
C TYR A 115 -5.21 0.52 3.53
N GLU A 116 -4.43 0.03 2.55
CA GLU A 116 -3.01 0.41 2.40
C GLU A 116 -2.87 1.90 2.05
N LYS A 117 -3.73 2.44 1.17
CA LYS A 117 -3.79 3.89 0.88
C LYS A 117 -4.05 4.69 2.15
N GLY A 118 -5.00 4.23 2.98
CA GLY A 118 -5.29 4.85 4.27
C GLY A 118 -4.06 4.91 5.18
N GLN A 119 -3.26 3.84 5.22
CA GLN A 119 -2.00 3.83 5.99
C GLN A 119 -1.00 4.84 5.45
N VAL A 120 -0.85 4.94 4.13
CA VAL A 120 0.08 5.90 3.51
C VAL A 120 -0.37 7.35 3.73
N TYR A 121 -1.66 7.63 3.64
CA TYR A 121 -2.20 8.94 3.98
C TYR A 121 -1.98 9.28 5.46
N GLU A 122 -2.21 8.33 6.36
CA GLU A 122 -1.97 8.51 7.79
C GLU A 122 -0.48 8.81 8.08
N GLU A 123 0.42 8.01 7.53
CA GLU A 123 1.87 8.15 7.71
C GLU A 123 2.44 9.43 7.09
N SER A 124 1.74 10.01 6.11
CA SER A 124 2.07 11.30 5.49
C SER A 124 1.34 12.50 6.12
N GLY A 125 0.57 12.28 7.19
CA GLY A 125 -0.14 13.34 7.93
C GLY A 125 -1.47 13.79 7.30
N GLN A 126 -1.89 13.16 6.20
CA GLN A 126 -3.14 13.41 5.49
C GLN A 126 -4.30 12.65 6.16
N ILE A 127 -4.64 13.05 7.39
CA ILE A 127 -5.54 12.29 8.27
C ILE A 127 -6.97 12.19 7.72
N LYS A 128 -7.47 13.21 7.00
CA LYS A 128 -8.84 13.20 6.45
C LYS A 128 -8.98 12.15 5.35
N GLU A 129 -8.01 12.11 4.46
CA GLU A 129 -7.88 11.15 3.37
C GLU A 129 -7.73 9.74 3.94
N ALA A 130 -6.91 9.55 4.98
CA ALA A 130 -6.76 8.27 5.66
C ALA A 130 -8.10 7.72 6.17
N ILE A 131 -8.90 8.56 6.84
CA ILE A 131 -10.23 8.19 7.34
C ILE A 131 -11.15 7.77 6.19
N GLN A 132 -11.19 8.53 5.09
CA GLN A 132 -12.02 8.23 3.93
C GLN A 132 -11.65 6.87 3.29
N GLU A 133 -10.35 6.60 3.17
CA GLU A 133 -9.86 5.35 2.60
C GLU A 133 -10.18 4.16 3.51
N TYR A 134 -9.97 4.27 4.82
CA TYR A 134 -10.36 3.22 5.76
C TYR A 134 -11.87 2.97 5.79
N GLN A 135 -12.71 4.01 5.71
CA GLN A 135 -14.16 3.87 5.58
C GLN A 135 -14.55 3.17 4.27
N SER A 136 -13.87 3.48 3.17
CA SER A 136 -14.06 2.82 1.88
C SER A 136 -13.70 1.34 1.95
N ALA A 137 -12.59 1.01 2.63
CA ALA A 137 -12.18 -0.37 2.88
C ALA A 137 -13.24 -1.16 3.67
N ILE A 138 -13.82 -0.55 4.72
CA ILE A 138 -14.91 -1.12 5.52
C ILE A 138 -16.17 -1.33 4.67
N LYS A 139 -16.56 -0.33 3.87
CA LYS A 139 -17.75 -0.40 3.01
C LYS A 139 -17.65 -1.55 2.00
N LEU A 140 -16.47 -1.74 1.41
CA LEU A 140 -16.24 -2.80 0.43
C LEU A 140 -16.07 -4.18 1.08
N ASN A 141 -15.54 -4.25 2.30
CA ASN A 141 -15.44 -5.48 3.05
C ASN A 141 -15.65 -5.23 4.56
N PRO A 142 -16.89 -5.38 5.06
CA PRO A 142 -17.21 -5.20 6.47
C PRO A 142 -16.46 -6.17 7.41
N LYS A 143 -15.91 -7.28 6.89
CA LYS A 143 -15.13 -8.25 7.68
C LYS A 143 -13.63 -7.91 7.73
N LEU A 144 -13.19 -6.82 7.09
CA LEU A 144 -11.80 -6.38 7.09
C LEU A 144 -11.43 -5.70 8.42
N ALA A 145 -11.12 -6.52 9.43
CA ALA A 145 -10.76 -6.04 10.76
C ALA A 145 -9.60 -5.03 10.79
N LEU A 146 -8.69 -5.06 9.81
CA LEU A 146 -7.56 -4.12 9.73
C LEU A 146 -8.02 -2.66 9.60
N ALA A 147 -9.09 -2.41 8.83
CA ALA A 147 -9.60 -1.07 8.62
C ALA A 147 -10.29 -0.51 9.87
N TYR A 148 -11.11 -1.30 10.56
CA TYR A 148 -11.69 -0.92 11.86
C TYR A 148 -10.61 -0.64 12.90
N ALA A 149 -9.58 -1.50 12.96
CA ALA A 149 -8.45 -1.33 13.87
C ALA A 149 -7.74 0.01 13.63
N ALA A 150 -7.38 0.33 12.39
CA ALA A 150 -6.71 1.59 12.06
C ALA A 150 -7.58 2.82 12.35
N LEU A 151 -8.87 2.77 11.98
CA LEU A 151 -9.82 3.85 12.24
C LEU A 151 -10.01 4.10 13.74
N SER A 152 -10.07 3.03 14.55
CA SER A 152 -10.13 3.14 16.01
C SER A 152 -8.85 3.69 16.61
N ASP A 153 -7.68 3.30 16.10
CA ASP A 153 -6.39 3.79 16.58
C ASP A 153 -6.24 5.29 16.27
N LEU A 154 -6.72 5.75 15.09
CA LEU A 154 -6.80 7.18 14.74
C LEU A 154 -7.71 7.95 15.70
N ALA A 155 -8.95 7.49 15.90
CA ALA A 155 -9.89 8.15 16.81
C ALA A 155 -9.34 8.26 18.24
N ALA A 156 -8.75 7.18 18.76
CA ALA A 156 -8.16 7.15 20.10
C ALA A 156 -6.97 8.12 20.23
N ARG A 157 -6.09 8.21 19.23
CA ARG A 157 -4.97 9.18 19.22
C ARG A 157 -5.45 10.64 19.18
N SER A 158 -6.64 10.89 18.64
CA SER A 158 -7.30 12.20 18.67
C SER A 158 -8.09 12.48 19.96
N GLY A 159 -7.96 11.64 21.00
CA GLY A 159 -8.72 11.78 22.25
C GLY A 159 -10.20 11.40 22.15
N ARG A 160 -10.65 10.88 21.01
CA ARG A 160 -12.05 10.46 20.77
C ARG A 160 -12.23 9.00 21.16
N THR A 161 -12.00 8.67 22.43
CA THR A 161 -11.97 7.28 22.89
C THR A 161 -13.33 6.57 22.75
N ASP A 162 -14.45 7.26 22.99
CA ASP A 162 -15.78 6.66 22.84
C ASP A 162 -16.08 6.26 21.40
N GLU A 163 -15.69 7.12 20.44
CA GLU A 163 -15.76 6.80 19.00
C GLU A 163 -14.86 5.61 18.64
N ALA A 164 -13.65 5.54 19.21
CA ALA A 164 -12.76 4.40 18.98
C ALA A 164 -13.39 3.07 19.48
N VAL A 165 -14.07 3.10 20.63
CA VAL A 165 -14.81 1.95 21.17
C VAL A 165 -15.99 1.57 20.27
N GLU A 166 -16.76 2.56 19.80
CA GLU A 166 -17.85 2.36 18.84
C GLU A 166 -17.37 1.68 17.56
N ILE A 167 -16.29 2.19 16.95
CA ILE A 167 -15.68 1.61 15.75
C ILE A 167 -15.28 0.15 15.99
N LEU A 168 -14.63 -0.15 17.12
CA LEU A 168 -14.22 -1.52 17.43
C LEU A 168 -15.40 -2.45 17.67
N ARG A 169 -16.49 -1.96 18.30
CA ARG A 169 -17.71 -2.74 18.49
C ARG A 169 -18.32 -3.10 17.14
N ASN A 170 -18.47 -2.12 16.24
CA ASN A 170 -18.99 -2.35 14.89
C ASN A 170 -18.13 -3.35 14.11
N GLY A 171 -16.81 -3.27 14.22
CA GLY A 171 -15.92 -4.27 13.63
C GLY A 171 -16.06 -5.67 14.23
N LEU A 172 -16.32 -5.78 15.54
CA LEU A 172 -16.55 -7.05 16.23
C LEU A 172 -17.93 -7.64 15.90
N GLU A 173 -18.94 -6.84 15.61
CA GLU A 173 -20.23 -7.35 15.10
C GLU A 173 -20.05 -8.04 13.74
N GLN A 174 -19.21 -7.49 12.86
CA GLN A 174 -18.90 -8.09 11.56
C GLN A 174 -17.94 -9.29 11.65
N LYS A 175 -17.01 -9.25 12.62
CA LYS A 175 -16.02 -10.30 12.85
C LYS A 175 -15.80 -10.54 14.36
N PRO A 176 -16.68 -11.33 15.01
CA PRO A 176 -16.67 -11.53 16.47
C PRO A 176 -15.40 -12.20 17.02
N ASP A 177 -14.75 -13.02 16.21
CA ASP A 177 -13.54 -13.78 16.57
C ASP A 177 -12.23 -13.02 16.32
N SER A 178 -12.31 -11.74 15.94
CA SER A 178 -11.15 -10.92 15.62
C SER A 178 -10.32 -10.62 16.88
N LYS A 179 -9.34 -11.48 17.16
CA LYS A 179 -8.35 -11.30 18.25
C LYS A 179 -7.71 -9.90 18.23
N MET A 180 -7.48 -9.36 17.02
CA MET A 180 -6.91 -8.03 16.84
C MET A 180 -7.82 -6.92 17.37
N LEU A 181 -9.12 -6.97 17.07
CA LEU A 181 -10.09 -5.98 17.54
C LEU A 181 -10.35 -6.12 19.03
N LEU A 182 -10.48 -7.36 19.52
CA LEU A 182 -10.61 -7.66 20.95
C LEU A 182 -9.43 -7.10 21.76
N ARG A 183 -8.20 -7.24 21.25
CA ARG A 183 -7.00 -6.70 21.90
C ARG A 183 -7.02 -5.17 21.98
N ARG A 184 -7.40 -4.48 20.90
CA ARG A 184 -7.54 -3.01 20.89
C ARG A 184 -8.63 -2.54 21.85
N MET A 185 -9.78 -3.21 21.85
CA MET A 185 -10.91 -2.91 22.74
C MET A 185 -10.50 -3.04 24.21
N SER A 186 -9.79 -4.13 24.56
CA SER A 186 -9.29 -4.33 25.91
C SER A 186 -8.28 -3.24 26.32
N LYS A 187 -7.39 -2.82 25.41
CA LYS A 187 -6.43 -1.73 25.66
C LYS A 187 -7.14 -0.41 25.98
N LEU A 188 -8.14 -0.01 25.17
CA LEU A 188 -8.88 1.23 25.40
C LEU A 188 -9.64 1.22 26.72
N LYS A 189 -10.31 0.11 27.05
CA LYS A 189 -11.05 -0.03 28.32
C LYS A 189 -10.16 0.03 29.56
N LYS A 190 -8.89 -0.39 29.45
CA LYS A 190 -7.92 -0.28 30.56
C LYS A 190 -7.41 1.14 30.74
N ASN A 191 -7.24 1.88 29.66
CA ASN A 191 -6.71 3.24 29.69
C ASN A 191 -7.76 4.30 30.07
N ASN A 192 -9.05 3.95 30.04
CA ASN A 192 -10.18 4.80 30.44
C ASN A 192 -10.63 4.58 31.91
N LYS A 193 -9.91 3.76 32.68
CA LYS A 193 -10.11 3.57 34.13
C LYS A 193 -8.99 4.26 34.87
#